data_AF-A0A8X7CCW0-F1
#
_entry.id   AF-A0A8X7CCW0-F1
#
_cell.length_a   1.000
_cell.length_b   1.000
_cell.length_c   1.000
_cell.angle_alpha   90.00
_cell.angle_beta   90.00
_cell.angle_gamma   90.00
#
_symmetry.space_group_name_H-M   'P 1'
#
loop_
_entity.id
_entity.type
_entity.pdbx_description
1 polymer ?
#
loop_
_entity_poly.entity_id
_entity_poly.type
_entity_poly.pdbx_seq_one_letter_code
_entity_poly.pdbx_strand_id
1 'polypeptide(L)'
;MLCSNKISAPLALAQGFISVPPGICPLHSDPGRTRSLNAPSPICQFGPCGRIMKNSAMVMTIQDPASQRLTWNKPPLTVLVIKKVHDISVIQPFIDLVKWLVYEKHMLVFVEASVLDENYLLLNPSYPSIKDKLCTFKEGRDDLTDKIDFIICMGGDGTLLYASSLFQVLNEVVVDRGPSPYLSNIDLYLDGKHVTTVQGDGLIVSTPTGSTAYAVAAGASMIHPSVPAIMITPICPHSLSFRPIVVPAGVELKIMVSPESRNLAWVSFDGRKRQELRHGDR
;
A
#
# COMPACT_ATOMS: atom_id res chain seq x y z
N MET A 1 -13.75 -41.91 -28.18
CA MET A 1 -13.40 -43.02 -27.26
C MET A 1 -13.69 -42.53 -25.84
N LEU A 2 -14.85 -42.92 -25.32
CA LEU A 2 -15.33 -42.65 -23.96
C LEU A 2 -14.80 -43.72 -23.00
N CYS A 3 -14.56 -43.35 -21.75
CA CYS A 3 -14.87 -44.10 -20.50
C CYS A 3 -14.32 -43.25 -19.34
N SER A 4 -15.11 -42.48 -18.59
CA SER A 4 -16.06 -42.89 -17.51
C SER A 4 -15.42 -43.79 -16.46
N ASN A 5 -15.34 -43.31 -15.21
CA ASN A 5 -15.74 -44.09 -14.03
C ASN A 5 -15.90 -43.20 -12.78
N LYS A 6 -17.14 -43.18 -12.26
CA LYS A 6 -17.57 -42.79 -10.90
C LYS A 6 -17.43 -43.98 -9.96
N ILE A 7 -16.97 -43.80 -8.72
CA ILE A 7 -17.24 -44.66 -7.54
C ILE A 7 -17.09 -43.76 -6.29
N SER A 8 -18.15 -43.20 -5.67
CA SER A 8 -18.94 -43.66 -4.50
C SER A 8 -18.16 -43.92 -3.19
N ALA A 9 -18.60 -43.25 -2.11
CA ALA A 9 -18.13 -43.31 -0.71
C ALA A 9 -18.36 -44.68 -0.02
N PRO A 10 -17.83 -44.91 1.21
CA PRO A 10 -18.63 -44.63 2.42
C PRO A 10 -17.86 -44.19 3.70
N LEU A 11 -18.63 -43.65 4.67
CA LEU A 11 -18.29 -43.39 6.07
C LEU A 11 -18.28 -44.68 6.92
N ALA A 12 -17.38 -44.78 7.91
CA ALA A 12 -17.56 -45.41 9.23
C ALA A 12 -16.32 -45.10 10.13
N LEU A 13 -16.46 -44.32 11.20
CA LEU A 13 -16.57 -44.73 12.61
C LEU A 13 -15.39 -45.51 13.18
N ALA A 14 -14.60 -44.86 14.06
CA ALA A 14 -13.86 -45.51 15.13
C ALA A 14 -13.91 -44.61 16.38
N GLN A 15 -14.63 -45.07 17.40
CA GLN A 15 -14.69 -44.52 18.75
C GLN A 15 -13.39 -44.84 19.49
N GLY A 16 -12.87 -43.87 20.24
CA GLY A 16 -11.81 -44.07 21.24
C GLY A 16 -12.13 -43.23 22.47
N PHE A 17 -12.71 -43.87 23.48
CA PHE A 17 -12.98 -43.31 24.80
C PHE A 17 -11.68 -43.06 25.57
N ILE A 18 -11.47 -41.84 26.07
CA ILE A 18 -10.67 -41.60 27.28
C ILE A 18 -11.56 -40.79 28.23
N SER A 19 -11.93 -41.43 29.33
CA SER A 19 -12.71 -40.86 30.42
C SER A 19 -11.84 -39.95 31.31
N VAL A 20 -12.32 -38.73 31.56
CA VAL A 20 -11.78 -37.83 32.59
C VAL A 20 -12.94 -37.49 33.55
N PRO A 21 -12.76 -37.56 34.88
CA PRO A 21 -13.85 -37.54 35.86
C PRO A 21 -14.49 -36.14 36.01
N PRO A 22 -15.75 -36.04 36.47
CA PRO A 22 -16.44 -34.76 36.62
C PRO A 22 -16.09 -34.11 37.97
N GLY A 23 -15.75 -32.83 37.93
CA GLY A 23 -15.37 -32.03 39.10
C GLY A 23 -15.57 -30.53 38.90
N ILE A 24 -16.83 -30.13 38.71
CA ILE A 24 -17.47 -28.88 39.20
C ILE A 24 -16.82 -27.53 38.82
N CYS A 25 -17.44 -26.84 37.84
CA CYS A 25 -17.80 -25.42 37.92
C CYS A 25 -18.96 -25.15 36.93
N PRO A 26 -20.09 -24.55 37.34
CA PRO A 26 -21.27 -24.43 36.48
C PRO A 26 -21.09 -23.28 35.49
N LEU A 27 -20.95 -23.58 34.21
CA LEU A 27 -21.17 -22.59 33.15
C LEU A 27 -22.61 -22.72 32.68
N HIS A 28 -23.33 -21.62 32.87
CA HIS A 28 -24.64 -21.34 32.31
C HIS A 28 -24.67 -21.72 30.83
N SER A 29 -25.67 -22.49 30.46
CA SER A 29 -26.01 -22.86 29.09
C SER A 29 -26.35 -21.63 28.25
N ASP A 30 -25.63 -21.41 27.16
CA ASP A 30 -26.13 -20.65 26.03
C ASP A 30 -25.65 -21.29 24.71
N PRO A 31 -26.52 -21.94 23.91
CA PRO A 31 -26.16 -22.49 22.61
C PRO A 31 -26.30 -21.38 21.56
N GLY A 32 -25.49 -20.34 21.70
CA GLY A 32 -25.41 -19.23 20.77
C GLY A 32 -23.96 -19.06 20.36
N ARG A 33 -23.63 -19.30 19.09
CA ARG A 33 -22.33 -18.95 18.52
C ARG A 33 -22.23 -17.42 18.54
N THR A 34 -21.82 -16.83 19.66
CA THR A 34 -21.52 -15.40 19.75
C THR A 34 -20.36 -15.16 18.80
N ARG A 35 -20.66 -14.59 17.63
CA ARG A 35 -19.65 -13.91 16.82
C ARG A 35 -19.12 -12.80 17.71
N SER A 36 -17.99 -13.02 18.38
CA SER A 36 -17.35 -11.92 19.09
C SER A 36 -16.86 -10.95 18.03
N LEU A 37 -17.54 -9.82 17.91
CA LEU A 37 -17.13 -8.71 17.05
C LEU A 37 -15.75 -8.16 17.44
N ASN A 38 -15.29 -8.49 18.66
CA ASN A 38 -14.00 -8.12 19.18
C ASN A 38 -13.13 -9.37 19.35
N ALA A 39 -11.87 -9.30 18.94
CA ALA A 39 -10.87 -10.29 19.30
C ALA A 39 -10.80 -10.41 20.84
N PRO A 40 -10.59 -11.62 21.41
CA PRO A 40 -10.40 -11.75 22.84
C PRO A 40 -9.24 -10.85 23.29
N SER A 41 -9.46 -10.06 24.35
CA SER A 41 -8.39 -9.24 24.92
C SER A 41 -7.24 -10.15 25.35
N PRO A 42 -5.97 -9.81 25.02
CA PRO A 42 -4.86 -10.69 25.31
C PRO A 42 -4.77 -10.93 26.82
N ILE A 43 -4.80 -12.19 27.22
CA ILE A 43 -4.57 -12.58 28.62
C ILE A 43 -3.10 -12.26 28.91
N CYS A 44 -2.85 -11.19 29.67
CA CYS A 44 -1.49 -10.76 30.02
C CYS A 44 -0.83 -11.63 31.11
N GLN A 45 -1.47 -12.74 31.50
CA GLN A 45 -1.03 -13.65 32.56
C GLN A 45 -0.50 -14.95 31.94
N PHE A 46 0.76 -15.28 32.25
CA PHE A 46 1.48 -16.44 31.75
C PHE A 46 1.62 -17.47 32.87
N GLY A 47 0.71 -18.43 32.91
CA GLY A 47 0.67 -19.44 33.98
C GLY A 47 0.38 -18.84 35.37
N PRO A 48 0.69 -19.56 36.45
CA PRO A 48 0.33 -19.16 37.81
C PRO A 48 1.11 -17.92 38.32
N CYS A 49 2.30 -17.64 37.78
CA CYS A 49 3.20 -16.62 38.32
C CYS A 49 3.68 -15.56 37.32
N GLY A 50 3.45 -15.72 36.01
CA GLY A 50 3.92 -14.79 35.00
C GLY A 50 2.89 -13.71 34.67
N ARG A 51 3.32 -12.46 34.47
CA ARG A 51 2.47 -11.38 33.94
C ARG A 51 3.31 -10.37 33.16
N ILE A 52 2.83 -9.89 32.01
CA ILE A 52 3.41 -8.70 31.37
C ILE A 52 3.07 -7.48 32.21
N MET A 53 4.08 -6.81 32.75
CA MET A 53 3.90 -5.56 33.50
C MET A 53 3.36 -4.47 32.56
N LYS A 54 2.20 -3.92 32.91
CA LYS A 54 1.65 -2.75 32.23
C LYS A 54 2.34 -1.50 32.79
N ASN A 55 3.45 -1.10 32.19
CA ASN A 55 4.07 0.19 32.47
C ASN A 55 3.43 1.24 31.56
N SER A 56 2.83 2.29 32.13
CA SER A 56 2.19 3.37 31.36
C SER A 56 3.15 4.04 30.37
N ALA A 57 4.47 4.04 30.64
CA ALA A 57 5.50 4.55 29.73
C ALA A 57 5.80 3.63 28.51
N MET A 58 5.35 2.37 28.55
CA MET A 58 5.50 1.39 27.45
C MET A 58 4.20 1.19 26.65
N VAL A 59 3.10 1.84 27.06
CA VAL A 59 1.82 1.75 26.35
C VAL A 59 1.82 2.79 25.22
N MET A 60 1.90 2.30 23.98
CA MET A 60 1.63 3.13 22.81
C MET A 60 0.12 3.20 22.57
N THR A 61 -0.43 4.40 22.51
CA THR A 61 -1.82 4.62 22.07
C THR A 61 -1.88 4.64 20.55
N ILE A 62 -2.10 3.46 19.96
CA ILE A 62 -2.31 3.33 18.51
C ILE A 62 -3.80 3.50 18.25
N GLN A 63 -4.18 4.39 17.32
CA GLN A 63 -5.57 4.49 16.89
C GLN A 63 -5.95 3.26 16.08
N ASP A 64 -7.13 2.71 16.33
CA ASP A 64 -7.66 1.58 15.56
C ASP A 64 -7.84 1.99 14.08
N PRO A 65 -7.11 1.37 13.13
CA PRO A 65 -7.22 1.69 11.71
C PRO A 65 -8.65 1.51 11.15
N ALA A 66 -9.43 0.58 11.71
CA ALA A 66 -10.81 0.36 11.27
C ALA A 66 -11.80 1.43 11.75
N SER A 67 -11.40 2.23 12.76
CA SER A 67 -12.25 3.24 13.40
C SER A 67 -11.92 4.67 12.98
N GLN A 68 -11.02 4.86 12.00
CA GLN A 68 -10.61 6.19 11.56
C GLN A 68 -11.76 6.93 10.84
N ARG A 69 -11.88 8.23 11.13
CA ARG A 69 -12.82 9.13 10.46
C ARG A 69 -12.08 10.39 10.05
N LEU A 70 -12.29 10.82 8.81
CA LEU A 70 -11.78 12.10 8.33
C LEU A 70 -12.61 13.23 8.95
N THR A 71 -11.97 14.14 9.67
CA THR A 71 -12.60 15.35 10.20
C THR A 71 -11.83 16.58 9.75
N TRP A 72 -12.54 17.52 9.13
CA TRP A 72 -11.98 18.79 8.71
C TRP A 72 -12.00 19.79 9.86
N ASN A 73 -10.84 20.24 10.31
CA ASN A 73 -10.75 21.30 11.32
C ASN A 73 -11.20 22.66 10.77
N LYS A 74 -11.07 22.84 9.46
CA LYS A 74 -11.55 24.00 8.69
C LYS A 74 -12.18 23.47 7.40
N PRO A 75 -13.23 24.11 6.85
CA PRO A 75 -13.81 23.68 5.58
C PRO A 75 -12.72 23.70 4.49
N PRO A 76 -12.58 22.63 3.70
CA PRO A 76 -11.60 22.59 2.62
C PRO A 76 -11.97 23.62 1.54
N LEU A 77 -10.97 24.33 1.04
CA LEU A 77 -11.10 25.36 0.02
C LEU A 77 -10.36 25.00 -1.27
N THR A 78 -9.31 24.19 -1.19
CA THR A 78 -8.51 23.79 -2.34
C THR A 78 -8.66 22.29 -2.64
N VAL A 79 -8.84 21.96 -3.90
CA VAL A 79 -9.02 20.59 -4.36
C VAL A 79 -8.17 20.31 -5.58
N LEU A 80 -7.45 19.19 -5.55
CA LEU A 80 -6.76 18.66 -6.72
C LEU A 80 -7.66 17.64 -7.43
N VAL A 81 -7.98 17.90 -8.70
CA VAL A 81 -8.78 16.96 -9.50
C VAL A 81 -7.87 16.30 -10.52
N ILE A 82 -7.76 14.97 -10.43
CA ILE A 82 -6.94 14.15 -11.31
C ILE A 82 -7.86 13.23 -12.10
N LYS A 83 -7.79 13.28 -13.43
CA LYS A 83 -8.54 12.39 -14.31
C LYS A 83 -7.62 11.39 -15.00
N LYS A 84 -8.18 10.27 -15.43
CA LYS A 84 -7.49 9.34 -16.34
C LYS A 84 -7.19 10.04 -17.67
N VAL A 85 -5.95 9.88 -18.13
CA VAL A 85 -5.46 10.52 -19.37
C VAL A 85 -6.05 9.80 -20.58
N HIS A 86 -6.42 10.56 -21.62
CA HIS A 86 -6.97 10.06 -22.89
C HIS A 86 -8.23 9.17 -22.78
N ASP A 87 -8.97 9.23 -21.67
CA ASP A 87 -10.22 8.49 -21.51
C ASP A 87 -11.44 9.40 -21.72
N ILE A 88 -12.14 9.21 -22.84
CA ILE A 88 -13.28 10.05 -23.25
C ILE A 88 -14.45 9.92 -22.25
N SER A 89 -14.60 8.76 -21.60
CA SER A 89 -15.71 8.51 -20.66
C SER A 89 -15.65 9.40 -19.42
N VAL A 90 -14.46 9.88 -19.06
CA VAL A 90 -14.23 10.69 -17.85
C VAL A 90 -14.40 12.19 -18.12
N ILE A 91 -14.42 12.62 -19.39
CA ILE A 91 -14.40 14.04 -19.77
C ILE A 91 -15.64 14.78 -19.31
N GLN A 92 -16.83 14.27 -19.61
CA GLN A 92 -18.08 14.93 -19.21
C GLN A 92 -18.24 14.97 -17.68
N PRO A 93 -18.06 13.86 -16.94
CA PRO A 93 -18.04 13.88 -15.48
C PRO A 93 -17.01 14.86 -14.89
N PHE A 94 -15.83 14.98 -15.51
CA PHE A 94 -14.79 15.92 -15.08
C PHE A 94 -15.26 17.37 -15.21
N ILE A 95 -15.85 17.75 -16.35
CA ILE A 95 -16.39 19.10 -16.55
C ILE A 95 -17.49 19.41 -15.53
N ASP A 96 -18.43 18.48 -15.34
CA ASP A 96 -19.55 18.67 -14.42
C ASP A 96 -19.08 18.81 -12.96
N LEU A 97 -18.10 17.99 -12.56
CA LEU A 97 -17.47 18.08 -11.25
C LEU A 97 -16.74 19.42 -11.06
N VAL A 98 -15.89 19.81 -12.01
CA VAL A 98 -15.14 21.07 -11.94
C VAL A 98 -16.09 22.26 -11.87
N LYS A 99 -17.14 22.26 -12.71
CA LYS A 99 -18.16 23.31 -12.70
C LYS A 99 -18.85 23.40 -11.35
N TRP A 100 -19.24 22.27 -10.76
CA TRP A 100 -19.84 22.23 -9.43
C TRP A 100 -18.89 22.74 -8.34
N LEU A 101 -17.62 22.32 -8.35
CA LEU A 101 -16.63 22.76 -7.37
C LEU A 101 -16.38 24.28 -7.44
N VAL A 102 -16.28 24.83 -8.65
CA VAL A 102 -15.98 26.25 -8.85
C VAL A 102 -17.19 27.14 -8.59
N TYR A 103 -18.36 26.80 -9.14
CA TYR A 103 -19.52 27.69 -9.09
C TYR A 103 -20.42 27.46 -7.88
N GLU A 104 -20.65 26.20 -7.48
CA GLU A 104 -21.56 25.87 -6.37
C GLU A 104 -20.83 25.76 -5.03
N LYS A 105 -19.57 25.30 -5.03
CA LYS A 105 -18.76 25.15 -3.81
C LYS A 105 -17.75 26.26 -3.59
N HIS A 106 -17.55 27.15 -4.57
CA HIS A 106 -16.60 28.25 -4.50
C HIS A 106 -15.18 27.81 -4.08
N MET A 107 -14.76 26.63 -4.55
CA MET A 107 -13.45 26.05 -4.26
C MET A 107 -12.43 26.40 -5.35
N LEU A 108 -11.16 26.45 -4.97
CA LEU A 108 -10.03 26.54 -5.89
C LEU A 108 -9.69 25.15 -6.41
N VAL A 109 -9.81 24.96 -7.71
CA VAL A 109 -9.59 23.67 -8.36
C VAL A 109 -8.24 23.66 -9.06
N PHE A 110 -7.37 22.75 -8.63
CA PHE A 110 -6.07 22.47 -9.25
C PHE A 110 -6.19 21.30 -10.24
N VAL A 111 -5.58 21.47 -11.41
CA VAL A 111 -5.45 20.43 -12.44
C VAL A 111 -4.05 20.47 -13.04
N GLU A 112 -3.60 19.35 -13.62
CA GLU A 112 -2.32 19.33 -14.34
C GLU A 112 -2.38 20.22 -15.58
N ALA A 113 -1.34 21.00 -15.87
CA ALA A 113 -1.32 21.94 -16.99
C ALA A 113 -1.64 21.28 -18.34
N SER A 114 -1.19 20.03 -18.54
CA SER A 114 -1.44 19.23 -19.75
C SER A 114 -2.94 18.97 -20.00
N VAL A 115 -3.77 18.99 -18.96
CA VAL A 115 -5.22 18.79 -19.08
C VAL A 115 -5.90 19.96 -19.79
N LEU A 116 -5.37 21.19 -19.67
CA LEU A 116 -6.00 22.37 -20.27
C LEU A 116 -5.96 22.41 -21.80
N ASP A 117 -5.05 21.64 -22.38
CA ASP A 117 -4.76 21.61 -23.82
C ASP A 117 -5.34 20.36 -24.50
N GLU A 118 -6.13 19.54 -23.80
CA GLU A 118 -6.79 18.39 -24.41
C GLU A 118 -7.91 18.83 -25.37
N ASN A 119 -7.78 18.46 -26.65
CA ASN A 119 -8.74 18.79 -27.72
C ASN A 119 -10.21 18.49 -27.36
N TYR A 120 -10.46 17.35 -26.69
CA TYR A 120 -11.80 16.94 -26.31
C TYR A 120 -12.45 17.84 -25.24
N LEU A 121 -11.66 18.46 -24.37
CA LEU A 121 -12.15 19.46 -23.42
C LEU A 121 -12.46 20.77 -24.15
N LEU A 122 -11.59 21.18 -25.08
CA LEU A 122 -11.79 22.39 -25.90
C LEU A 122 -13.02 22.30 -26.83
N LEU A 123 -13.38 21.10 -27.28
CA LEU A 123 -14.58 20.83 -28.07
C LEU A 123 -15.89 21.01 -27.27
N ASN A 124 -15.83 20.96 -25.94
CA ASN A 124 -17.03 21.07 -25.12
C ASN A 124 -17.40 22.55 -24.88
N PRO A 125 -18.62 22.99 -25.24
CA PRO A 125 -19.03 24.40 -25.14
C PRO A 125 -19.04 24.94 -23.71
N SER A 126 -19.13 24.08 -22.70
CA SER A 126 -19.13 24.50 -21.29
C SER A 126 -17.73 24.74 -20.71
N TYR A 127 -16.68 24.22 -21.37
CA TYR A 127 -15.32 24.23 -20.86
C TYR A 127 -14.64 25.62 -20.85
N PRO A 128 -14.80 26.49 -21.86
CA PRO A 128 -14.14 27.80 -21.87
C PRO A 128 -14.47 28.66 -20.64
N SER A 129 -15.69 28.56 -20.11
CA SER A 129 -16.12 29.33 -18.93
C SER A 129 -15.42 28.91 -17.63
N ILE A 130 -14.97 27.65 -17.54
CA ILE A 130 -14.25 27.12 -16.38
C ILE A 130 -12.74 27.22 -16.53
N LYS A 131 -12.21 27.21 -17.76
CA LYS A 131 -10.77 27.19 -18.05
C LYS A 131 -10.01 28.30 -17.33
N ASP A 132 -10.52 29.53 -17.36
CA ASP A 132 -9.86 30.70 -16.76
C ASP A 132 -9.88 30.71 -15.22
N LYS A 133 -10.71 29.85 -14.60
CA LYS A 133 -10.83 29.74 -13.14
C LYS A 133 -10.02 28.58 -12.56
N LEU A 134 -9.45 27.73 -13.41
CA LEU A 134 -8.65 26.58 -12.98
C LEU A 134 -7.23 27.02 -12.64
N CYS A 135 -6.74 26.54 -11.49
CA CYS A 135 -5.33 26.61 -11.17
C CYS A 135 -4.60 25.45 -11.84
N THR A 136 -3.44 25.72 -12.43
CA THR A 136 -2.61 24.68 -13.03
C THR A 136 -1.30 24.51 -12.31
N PHE A 137 -0.77 23.29 -12.37
CA PHE A 137 0.57 22.96 -11.90
C PHE A 137 1.31 22.13 -12.94
N LYS A 138 2.64 22.14 -12.86
CA LYS A 138 3.53 21.28 -13.64
C LYS A 138 4.29 20.33 -12.72
N GLU A 139 4.19 19.04 -13.02
CA GLU A 139 4.92 18.00 -12.30
C GLU A 139 6.43 18.29 -12.28
N GLY A 140 7.06 18.13 -11.11
CA GLY A 140 8.50 18.31 -10.92
C GLY A 140 8.97 19.77 -10.81
N ARG A 141 8.11 20.75 -11.10
CA ARG A 141 8.43 22.18 -10.95
C ARG A 141 7.69 22.83 -9.79
N ASP A 142 6.41 22.49 -9.62
CA ASP A 142 5.55 23.10 -8.62
C ASP A 142 5.36 22.15 -7.44
N ASP A 143 5.65 22.63 -6.23
CA ASP A 143 5.32 21.92 -4.99
C ASP A 143 3.86 22.19 -4.59
N LEU A 144 3.13 21.10 -4.35
CA LEU A 144 1.71 21.06 -4.01
C LEU A 144 1.44 20.69 -2.55
N THR A 145 2.46 20.29 -1.79
CA THR A 145 2.33 19.61 -0.49
C THR A 145 1.46 20.38 0.51
N ASP A 146 1.61 21.71 0.57
CA ASP A 146 0.87 22.57 1.50
C ASP A 146 -0.26 23.39 0.83
N LYS A 147 -0.59 23.08 -0.42
CA LYS A 147 -1.57 23.86 -1.22
C LYS A 147 -2.91 23.17 -1.38
N ILE A 148 -2.97 21.86 -1.18
CA ILE A 148 -4.14 21.03 -1.51
C ILE A 148 -4.76 20.48 -0.21
N ASP A 149 -6.03 20.80 0.04
CA ASP A 149 -6.73 20.25 1.21
C ASP A 149 -7.19 18.81 0.97
N PHE A 150 -7.67 18.49 -0.24
CA PHE A 150 -8.08 17.14 -0.61
C PHE A 150 -7.94 16.86 -2.11
N ILE A 151 -7.96 15.58 -2.46
CA ILE A 151 -7.75 15.11 -3.84
C ILE A 151 -8.98 14.32 -4.29
N ILE A 152 -9.43 14.57 -5.51
CA ILE A 152 -10.44 13.75 -6.20
C ILE A 152 -9.78 13.06 -7.39
N CYS A 153 -9.82 11.73 -7.40
CA CYS A 153 -9.34 10.90 -8.50
C CYS A 153 -10.51 10.38 -9.34
N MET A 154 -10.47 10.61 -10.65
CA MET A 154 -11.44 10.13 -11.62
C MET A 154 -10.76 9.12 -12.55
N GLY A 155 -10.73 7.86 -12.14
CA GLY A 155 -10.03 6.79 -12.86
C GLY A 155 -9.90 5.54 -12.02
N GLY A 156 -8.92 4.70 -12.36
CA GLY A 156 -8.56 3.51 -11.59
C GLY A 156 -7.28 3.72 -10.77
N ASP A 157 -6.63 2.61 -10.41
CA ASP A 157 -5.45 2.60 -9.54
C ASP A 157 -4.29 3.46 -10.08
N GLY A 158 -4.10 3.53 -11.39
CA GLY A 158 -3.08 4.37 -12.00
C GLY A 158 -3.25 5.87 -11.71
N THR A 159 -4.49 6.34 -11.52
CA THR A 159 -4.78 7.74 -11.14
C THR A 159 -4.45 7.97 -9.66
N LEU A 160 -4.71 6.99 -8.80
CA LEU A 160 -4.33 7.05 -7.39
C LEU A 160 -2.81 7.04 -7.21
N LEU A 161 -2.09 6.24 -8.00
CA LEU A 161 -0.62 6.24 -8.00
C LEU A 161 -0.05 7.55 -8.50
N TYR A 162 -0.66 8.14 -9.55
CA TYR A 162 -0.32 9.49 -9.98
C TYR A 162 -0.50 10.48 -8.83
N ALA A 163 -1.66 10.47 -8.16
CA ALA A 163 -1.95 11.35 -7.02
C ALA A 163 -0.91 11.20 -5.91
N SER A 164 -0.61 9.97 -5.50
CA SER A 164 0.37 9.73 -4.46
C SER A 164 1.74 10.27 -4.85
N SER A 165 2.21 9.97 -6.06
CA SER A 165 3.55 10.36 -6.52
C SER A 165 3.83 11.88 -6.48
N LEU A 166 2.78 12.71 -6.41
CA LEU A 166 2.89 14.16 -6.20
C LEU A 166 3.28 14.54 -4.76
N PHE A 167 2.95 13.69 -3.78
CA PHE A 167 3.13 13.95 -2.35
C PHE A 167 4.10 12.94 -1.70
N GLN A 168 3.93 11.62 -1.89
CA GLN A 168 4.74 10.53 -1.34
C GLN A 168 4.65 9.20 -2.15
N VAL A 169 5.43 8.20 -1.79
CA VAL A 169 5.35 6.83 -2.35
C VAL A 169 4.23 6.06 -1.64
N LEU A 170 3.27 5.49 -2.38
CA LEU A 170 2.15 4.74 -1.79
C LEU A 170 2.28 3.24 -1.95
N ASN A 171 2.75 2.75 -3.09
CA ASN A 171 2.87 1.31 -3.32
C ASN A 171 4.27 0.82 -2.96
N GLU A 172 5.28 1.21 -3.74
CA GLU A 172 6.61 0.63 -3.62
C GLU A 172 7.77 1.54 -4.06
N VAL A 173 8.91 1.28 -3.44
CA VAL A 173 10.23 1.66 -3.93
C VAL A 173 10.88 0.42 -4.51
N VAL A 174 11.28 0.49 -5.78
CA VAL A 174 11.96 -0.62 -6.47
C VAL A 174 13.39 -0.21 -6.71
N VAL A 175 14.33 -1.05 -6.27
CA VAL A 175 15.75 -0.94 -6.61
C VAL A 175 16.11 -2.10 -7.51
N ASP A 176 16.51 -1.83 -8.75
CA ASP A 176 16.80 -2.88 -9.75
C ASP A 176 18.14 -2.65 -10.47
N ARG A 177 18.63 -3.66 -11.18
CA ARG A 177 19.90 -3.62 -11.93
C ARG A 177 19.89 -2.72 -13.18
N GLY A 178 18.73 -2.18 -13.55
CA GLY A 178 18.54 -1.40 -14.76
C GLY A 178 18.89 -2.17 -16.04
N PRO A 179 19.56 -1.50 -17.00
CA PRO A 179 19.94 -2.15 -18.26
C PRO A 179 21.17 -3.07 -18.11
N SER A 180 21.78 -3.17 -16.92
CA SER A 180 22.97 -3.98 -16.70
C SER A 180 22.70 -5.46 -16.96
N PRO A 181 23.56 -6.18 -17.70
CA PRO A 181 23.44 -7.63 -17.85
C PRO A 181 23.92 -8.39 -16.60
N TYR A 182 24.62 -7.73 -15.67
CA TYR A 182 25.09 -8.33 -14.42
C TYR A 182 24.01 -8.23 -13.33
N LEU A 183 24.02 -9.22 -12.42
CA LEU A 183 23.15 -9.19 -11.23
C LEU A 183 23.47 -7.95 -10.39
N SER A 184 22.42 -7.30 -9.87
CA SER A 184 22.58 -6.26 -8.86
C SER A 184 23.05 -6.87 -7.54
N ASN A 185 23.98 -6.20 -6.86
CA ASN A 185 24.35 -6.48 -5.48
C ASN A 185 23.85 -5.33 -4.60
N ILE A 186 22.76 -5.56 -3.85
CA ILE A 186 22.07 -4.55 -3.06
C ILE A 186 22.15 -4.93 -1.59
N ASP A 187 22.79 -4.13 -0.76
CA ASP A 187 22.87 -4.37 0.68
C ASP A 187 21.61 -3.85 1.38
N LEU A 188 21.00 -4.69 2.20
CA LEU A 188 19.82 -4.37 2.99
C LEU A 188 20.16 -4.30 4.48
N TYR A 189 19.78 -3.19 5.11
CA TYR A 189 19.94 -2.96 6.54
C TYR A 189 18.58 -2.65 7.18
N LEU A 190 18.37 -3.21 8.37
CA LEU A 190 17.22 -2.92 9.23
C LEU A 190 17.71 -2.45 10.60
N ASP A 191 17.26 -1.28 11.04
CA ASP A 191 17.69 -0.63 12.29
C ASP A 191 19.23 -0.58 12.43
N GLY A 192 19.91 -0.27 11.32
CA GLY A 192 21.37 -0.20 11.23
C GLY A 192 22.10 -1.55 11.17
N LYS A 193 21.40 -2.70 11.21
CA LYS A 193 22.01 -4.03 11.13
C LYS A 193 21.94 -4.57 9.71
N HIS A 194 23.07 -5.03 9.18
CA HIS A 194 23.10 -5.72 7.87
C HIS A 194 22.32 -7.02 7.96
N VAL A 195 21.32 -7.17 7.10
CA VAL A 195 20.47 -8.36 7.04
C VAL A 195 20.99 -9.32 5.98
N THR A 196 21.16 -8.81 4.76
CA THR A 196 21.62 -9.61 3.62
C THR A 196 22.04 -8.71 2.47
N THR A 197 22.80 -9.27 1.55
CA THR A 197 23.07 -8.68 0.23
C THR A 197 22.23 -9.41 -0.81
N VAL A 198 21.32 -8.69 -1.43
CA VAL A 198 20.43 -9.20 -2.47
C VAL A 198 21.20 -9.26 -3.77
N GLN A 199 21.37 -10.48 -4.27
CA GLN A 199 21.94 -10.74 -5.60
C GLN A 199 20.80 -11.17 -6.52
N GLY A 200 20.51 -10.41 -7.57
CA GLY A 200 19.35 -10.68 -8.42
C GLY A 200 19.04 -9.55 -9.41
N ASP A 201 17.81 -9.55 -9.92
CA ASP A 201 17.30 -8.45 -10.72
C ASP A 201 17.08 -7.19 -9.88
N GLY A 202 16.70 -7.34 -8.61
CA GLY A 202 16.47 -6.21 -7.70
C GLY A 202 15.78 -6.56 -6.39
N LEU A 203 15.27 -5.52 -5.72
CA LEU A 203 14.56 -5.54 -4.45
C LEU A 203 13.39 -4.55 -4.48
N ILE A 204 12.23 -4.99 -4.01
CA ILE A 204 11.03 -4.16 -3.83
C ILE A 204 10.82 -3.93 -2.34
N VAL A 205 10.66 -2.67 -1.94
CA VAL A 205 10.15 -2.30 -0.63
C VAL A 205 8.75 -1.73 -0.82
N SER A 206 7.74 -2.40 -0.29
CA SER A 206 6.34 -2.01 -0.51
C SER A 206 5.57 -1.81 0.79
N THR A 207 4.55 -0.97 0.71
CA THR A 207 3.52 -0.86 1.76
C THR A 207 2.54 -2.05 1.65
N PRO A 208 1.64 -2.23 2.64
CA PRO A 208 0.57 -3.21 2.55
C PRO A 208 -0.37 -2.94 1.36
N THR A 209 -0.59 -1.68 0.97
CA THR A 209 -1.35 -1.32 -0.23
C THR A 209 -0.62 -1.76 -1.50
N GLY A 210 0.71 -1.58 -1.54
CA GLY A 210 1.55 -2.08 -2.63
C GLY A 210 1.69 -3.60 -2.69
N SER A 211 1.18 -4.35 -1.70
CA SER A 211 1.22 -5.82 -1.69
C SER A 211 0.50 -6.47 -2.87
N THR A 212 -0.48 -5.78 -3.46
CA THR A 212 -1.23 -6.21 -4.65
C THR A 212 -0.66 -5.66 -5.97
N ALA A 213 0.40 -4.85 -5.91
CA ALA A 213 1.04 -4.23 -7.06
C ALA A 213 2.25 -5.05 -7.53
N TYR A 214 3.42 -4.45 -7.75
CA TYR A 214 4.55 -5.18 -8.32
C TYR A 214 5.06 -6.30 -7.38
N ALA A 215 4.93 -6.11 -6.07
CA ALA A 215 5.33 -7.09 -5.06
C ALA A 215 4.67 -8.46 -5.26
N VAL A 216 3.37 -8.52 -5.62
CA VAL A 216 2.67 -9.81 -5.82
C VAL A 216 3.24 -10.59 -7.00
N ALA A 217 3.65 -9.89 -8.07
CA ALA A 217 4.25 -10.51 -9.24
C ALA A 217 5.64 -11.08 -8.93
N ALA A 218 6.37 -10.47 -7.98
CA ALA A 218 7.64 -10.98 -7.46
C ALA A 218 7.47 -12.06 -6.37
N GLY A 219 6.24 -12.50 -6.08
CA GLY A 219 5.95 -13.61 -5.16
C GLY A 219 5.63 -13.20 -3.73
N ALA A 220 5.36 -11.91 -3.47
CA ALA A 220 4.90 -11.45 -2.16
C ALA A 220 3.48 -11.92 -1.82
N SER A 221 3.15 -11.90 -0.53
CA SER A 221 1.78 -12.17 -0.06
C SER A 221 0.92 -10.92 -0.11
N MET A 222 -0.38 -11.07 -0.40
CA MET A 222 -1.35 -9.98 -0.25
C MET A 222 -1.56 -9.66 1.24
N ILE A 223 -1.43 -8.38 1.60
CA ILE A 223 -1.58 -7.89 2.97
C ILE A 223 -2.72 -6.88 3.02
N HIS A 224 -3.55 -6.97 4.06
CA HIS A 224 -4.62 -6.01 4.27
C HIS A 224 -4.05 -4.60 4.56
N PRO A 225 -4.57 -3.51 3.95
CA PRO A 225 -4.03 -2.15 4.12
C PRO A 225 -3.91 -1.66 5.56
N SER A 226 -4.75 -2.15 6.47
CA SER A 226 -4.70 -1.79 7.90
C SER A 226 -3.57 -2.45 8.70
N VAL A 227 -2.79 -3.37 8.12
CA VAL A 227 -1.68 -4.02 8.83
C VAL A 227 -0.47 -3.07 8.84
N PRO A 228 0.02 -2.61 10.00
CA PRO A 228 1.15 -1.69 10.05
C PRO A 228 2.48 -2.45 9.81
N ALA A 229 2.83 -2.63 8.54
CA ALA A 229 4.02 -3.36 8.14
C ALA A 229 4.69 -2.76 6.89
N ILE A 230 5.96 -3.07 6.72
CA ILE A 230 6.73 -2.84 5.49
C ILE A 230 7.07 -4.22 4.92
N MET A 231 6.97 -4.35 3.61
CA MET A 231 7.28 -5.60 2.91
C MET A 231 8.57 -5.44 2.11
N ILE A 232 9.38 -6.49 2.10
CA ILE A 232 10.65 -6.55 1.39
C ILE A 232 10.62 -7.78 0.51
N THR A 233 10.60 -7.59 -0.81
CA THR A 233 10.37 -8.64 -1.79
C THR A 233 11.50 -8.65 -2.81
N PRO A 234 12.36 -9.68 -2.85
CA PRO A 234 13.40 -9.76 -3.87
C PRO A 234 12.82 -10.02 -5.26
N ILE A 235 13.42 -9.42 -6.29
CA ILE A 235 13.09 -9.67 -7.69
C ILE A 235 14.10 -10.68 -8.25
N CYS A 236 13.62 -11.86 -8.63
CA CYS A 236 14.41 -12.95 -9.21
C CYS A 236 15.76 -13.17 -8.49
N PRO A 237 15.77 -13.42 -7.16
CA PRO A 237 17.02 -13.55 -6.42
C PRO A 237 17.79 -14.79 -6.87
N HIS A 238 19.11 -14.63 -6.99
CA HIS A 238 20.07 -15.73 -7.19
C HIS A 238 20.35 -16.47 -5.88
N SER A 239 19.28 -16.75 -5.13
CA SER A 239 19.27 -17.53 -3.90
C SER A 239 17.92 -18.22 -3.76
N LEU A 240 17.93 -19.54 -3.56
CA LEU A 240 16.72 -20.35 -3.42
C LEU A 240 16.00 -20.15 -2.08
N SER A 241 16.67 -19.52 -1.11
CA SER A 241 16.16 -19.34 0.25
C SER A 241 15.69 -17.93 0.55
N PHE A 242 15.93 -16.95 -0.33
CA PHE A 242 15.52 -15.58 -0.05
C PHE A 242 14.05 -15.36 -0.44
N ARG A 243 13.19 -15.45 0.57
CA ARG A 243 11.74 -15.25 0.46
C ARG A 243 11.36 -13.82 0.83
N PRO A 244 10.19 -13.33 0.37
CA PRO A 244 9.66 -12.05 0.82
C PRO A 244 9.53 -12.00 2.35
N ILE A 245 9.89 -10.87 2.95
CA ILE A 245 9.90 -10.63 4.39
C ILE A 245 8.92 -9.50 4.71
N VAL A 246 8.18 -9.65 5.81
CA VAL A 246 7.30 -8.62 6.36
C VAL A 246 7.89 -8.16 7.68
N VAL A 247 8.15 -6.87 7.80
CA VAL A 247 8.74 -6.24 8.99
C VAL A 247 7.78 -5.21 9.58
N PRO A 248 7.85 -4.91 10.90
CA PRO A 248 6.99 -3.90 11.51
C PRO A 248 7.19 -2.51 10.88
N ALA A 249 6.13 -1.69 10.77
CA ALA A 249 6.22 -0.35 10.16
C ALA A 249 7.15 0.64 10.88
N GLY A 250 7.57 0.35 12.13
CA GLY A 250 8.46 1.21 12.91
C GLY A 250 9.95 0.99 12.67
N VAL A 251 10.35 0.05 11.82
CA VAL A 251 11.78 -0.22 11.54
C VAL A 251 12.35 0.80 10.56
N GLU A 252 13.59 1.21 10.77
CA GLU A 252 14.33 2.01 9.79
C GLU A 252 14.97 1.07 8.76
N LEU A 253 14.58 1.23 7.50
CA LEU A 253 15.12 0.44 6.39
C LEU A 253 16.12 1.28 5.59
N LYS A 254 17.30 0.70 5.34
CA LYS A 254 18.35 1.33 4.54
C LYS A 254 18.83 0.37 3.46
N ILE A 255 18.84 0.86 2.23
CA ILE A 255 19.28 0.11 1.04
C ILE A 255 20.46 0.84 0.44
N MET A 256 21.51 0.10 0.09
CA MET A 256 22.69 0.66 -0.56
C MET A 256 23.17 -0.24 -1.68
N VAL A 257 23.75 0.35 -2.73
CA VAL A 257 24.48 -0.43 -3.72
C VAL A 257 25.76 -0.96 -3.07
N SER A 258 25.95 -2.27 -3.07
CA SER A 258 27.09 -2.90 -2.42
C SER A 258 28.41 -2.33 -2.98
N PRO A 259 29.44 -2.10 -2.14
CA PRO A 259 30.77 -1.70 -2.62
C PRO A 259 31.40 -2.73 -3.58
N GLU A 260 31.00 -3.99 -3.45
CA GLU A 260 31.45 -5.09 -4.33
C GLU A 260 30.63 -5.22 -5.62
N SER A 261 29.58 -4.40 -5.78
CA SER A 261 28.78 -4.41 -7.01
C SER A 261 29.64 -3.99 -8.21
N ARG A 262 29.48 -4.67 -9.33
CA ARG A 262 30.18 -4.33 -10.59
C ARG A 262 29.42 -3.30 -11.43
N ASN A 263 28.17 -3.06 -11.07
CA ASN A 263 27.24 -2.22 -11.78
C ASN A 263 26.48 -1.34 -10.81
N LEU A 264 25.96 -0.25 -11.38
CA LEU A 264 25.05 0.66 -10.70
C LEU A 264 23.67 0.00 -10.56
N ALA A 265 22.86 0.57 -9.67
CA ALA A 265 21.46 0.21 -9.54
C ALA A 265 20.59 1.39 -9.97
N TRP A 266 19.30 1.14 -10.11
CA TRP A 266 18.30 2.16 -10.39
C TRP A 266 17.22 2.08 -9.33
N VAL A 267 16.80 3.22 -8.81
CA VAL A 267 15.65 3.31 -7.93
C VAL A 267 14.46 3.88 -8.70
N SER A 268 13.27 3.37 -8.43
CA SER A 268 12.00 3.95 -8.87
C SER A 268 11.01 4.00 -7.72
N PHE A 269 10.12 4.98 -7.80
CA PHE A 269 9.14 5.30 -6.78
C PHE A 269 7.75 5.18 -7.43
N ASP A 270 6.95 4.19 -7.02
CA ASP A 270 5.66 3.84 -7.65
C ASP A 270 5.76 3.66 -9.18
N GLY A 271 6.86 3.06 -9.65
CA GLY A 271 7.16 2.87 -11.07
C GLY A 271 7.53 4.15 -11.82
N ARG A 272 7.78 5.26 -11.13
CA ARG A 272 8.10 6.58 -11.68
C ARG A 272 9.41 7.13 -11.10
N LYS A 273 9.78 8.33 -11.56
CA LYS A 273 10.94 9.12 -11.08
C LYS A 273 12.22 8.27 -10.95
N ARG A 274 12.52 7.53 -12.02
CA ARG A 274 13.64 6.59 -12.02
C ARG A 274 14.96 7.36 -11.90
N GLN A 275 15.79 6.99 -10.93
CA GLN A 275 17.08 7.60 -10.69
C GLN A 275 18.17 6.54 -10.62
N GLU A 276 19.34 6.84 -11.16
CA GLU A 276 20.52 5.98 -11.05
C GLU A 276 21.16 6.14 -9.66
N LEU A 277 21.44 5.02 -9.00
CA LEU A 277 22.13 4.94 -7.72
C LEU A 277 23.60 4.54 -7.92
N ARG A 278 24.49 5.35 -7.37
CA ARG A 278 25.94 5.13 -7.38
C ARG A 278 26.40 4.41 -6.11
N HIS A 279 27.63 3.90 -6.16
CA HIS A 279 28.27 3.35 -4.97
C HIS A 279 28.36 4.43 -3.88
N GLY A 280 27.86 4.10 -2.68
CA GLY A 280 27.81 5.02 -1.54
C GLY A 280 26.52 5.82 -1.41
N ASP A 281 25.63 5.78 -2.40
CA ASP A 281 24.28 6.34 -2.27
C ASP A 281 23.43 5.43 -1.35
N ARG A 282 22.57 6.05 -0.54
CA ARG A 282 21.77 5.39 0.51
C ARG A 282 20.40 6.03 0.68
#